data_AF-A0A7Y7M8K6-F1
#
_entry.id   AF-A0A7Y7M8K6-F1
#
_cell.length_a   1.000
_cell.length_b   1.000
_cell.length_c   1.000
_cell.angle_alpha   90.00
_cell.angle_beta   90.00
_cell.angle_gamma   90.00
#
_symmetry.space_group_name_H-M   'P 1'
#
loop_
_entity.id
_entity.type
_entity.pdbx_description
1 polymer ?
#
loop_
_entity_poly.entity_id
_entity_poly.type
_entity_poly.pdbx_seq_one_letter_code
_entity_poly.pdbx_strand_id
1 'polypeptide(L)' 'MILIAIGANLPHADGATPLETCRWAAAQVAAIPGLRVVARSRWYESAPIPPSGQPPYVNG' A
#
# COMPACT_ATOMS: atom_id res chain seq x y z
N MET A 1 18.60 2.74 8.15
CA MET A 1 17.78 2.47 6.95
C MET A 1 16.43 1.97 7.42
N ILE A 2 15.33 2.51 6.90
CA ILE A 2 13.97 2.17 7.32
C ILE A 2 13.29 1.45 6.14
N LEU A 3 12.57 0.37 6.43
CA LEU A 3 11.67 -0.31 5.49
C LEU A 3 10.25 -0.13 5.99
N ILE A 4 9.35 0.26 5.09
CA ILE A 4 7.94 0.53 5.39
C ILE A 4 7.13 -0.37 4.47
N ALA A 5 6.30 -1.24 5.03
CA ALA A 5 5.34 -2.04 4.27
C ALA A 5 4.04 -1.25 4.11
N ILE A 6 3.50 -1.22 2.90
CA ILE A 6 2.20 -0.60 2.60
C ILE A 6 1.28 -1.68 2.04
N GLY A 7 0.10 -1.82 2.63
CA GLY A 7 -0.91 -2.79 2.21
C GLY A 7 -2.32 -2.23 2.26
N ALA A 8 -3.13 -2.53 1.24
CA ALA A 8 -4.56 -2.23 1.21
C ALA A 8 -5.34 -3.33 0.48
N ASN A 9 -6.57 -3.60 0.90
CA ASN A 9 -7.45 -4.60 0.26
C ASN A 9 -8.89 -4.13 0.07
N LEU A 10 -9.24 -2.94 0.55
CA LEU A 10 -10.59 -2.41 0.41
C LEU A 10 -10.62 -1.32 -0.66
N PRO A 11 -11.65 -1.28 -1.53
CA PRO A 11 -11.91 -0.11 -2.35
C PRO A 11 -12.31 1.07 -1.45
N HIS A 12 -11.93 2.27 -1.84
CA HIS A 12 -12.37 3.48 -1.15
C HIS A 12 -13.80 3.85 -1.57
N ALA A 13 -14.47 4.67 -0.76
CA ALA A 13 -15.87 5.04 -0.98
C ALA A 13 -16.09 5.84 -2.28
N ASP A 14 -15.05 6.51 -2.77
CA ASP A 14 -15.02 7.23 -4.05
C ASP A 14 -14.69 6.34 -5.26
N GLY A 15 -14.52 5.03 -5.05
CA GLY A 15 -14.18 4.06 -6.08
C GLY A 15 -12.68 3.84 -6.28
N ALA A 16 -11.79 4.48 -5.51
CA ALA A 16 -10.36 4.23 -5.61
C ALA A 16 -10.03 2.76 -5.29
N THR A 17 -9.20 2.17 -6.12
CA THR A 17 -8.68 0.81 -5.97
C THR A 17 -7.70 0.71 -4.79
N PRO A 18 -7.51 -0.49 -4.20
CA PRO A 18 -6.50 -0.68 -3.15
C PRO A 18 -5.09 -0.25 -3.60
N LEU A 19 -4.74 -0.46 -4.88
CA LEU A 19 -3.46 -0.01 -5.45
C LEU A 19 -3.34 1.53 -5.45
N GLU A 20 -4.41 2.25 -5.74
CA GLU A 20 -4.43 3.71 -5.67
C GLU A 20 -4.24 4.19 -4.24
N THR A 21 -4.87 3.55 -3.25
CA THR A 21 -4.62 3.81 -1.83
C THR A 21 -3.16 3.59 -1.46
N CYS A 22 -2.54 2.49 -1.88
CA CYS A 22 -1.13 2.21 -1.62
C CYS A 22 -0.21 3.27 -2.26
N ARG A 23 -0.51 3.71 -3.49
CA ARG A 23 0.25 4.77 -4.18
C ARG A 23 0.12 6.11 -3.49
N TRP A 24 -1.10 6.45 -3.05
CA TRP A 24 -1.36 7.66 -2.28
C TRP A 24 -0.57 7.66 -0.97
N ALA A 25 -0.60 6.56 -0.21
CA ALA A 25 0.15 6.41 1.03
C ALA A 25 1.67 6.54 0.81
N ALA A 26 2.21 5.92 -0.23
CA ALA A 26 3.63 6.06 -0.58
C ALA A 26 4.01 7.51 -0.91
N ALA A 27 3.12 8.27 -1.56
CA ALA A 27 3.33 9.69 -1.83
C ALA A 27 3.29 10.52 -0.54
N GLN A 28 2.40 10.21 0.40
CA GLN A 28 2.37 10.89 1.71
C GLN A 28 3.66 10.63 2.51
N VAL A 29 4.17 9.39 2.50
CA VAL A 29 5.46 9.06 3.13
C VAL A 29 6.60 9.86 2.49
N ALA A 30 6.62 9.97 1.16
CA ALA A 30 7.63 10.74 0.44
C ALA A 30 7.58 12.26 0.73
N ALA A 31 6.44 12.77 1.20
CA ALA A 31 6.25 14.18 1.53
C ALA A 31 6.67 14.54 2.98
N ILE A 32 7.04 13.55 3.82
CA ILE A 32 7.44 13.80 5.21
C ILE A 32 8.78 14.56 5.25
N PRO A 33 8.84 15.75 5.88
CA PRO A 33 10.08 16.50 6.01
C PRO A 33 11.17 15.69 6.73
N GLY A 34 12.38 15.69 6.17
CA GLY A 34 13.51 14.93 6.69
C GLY A 34 13.52 13.44 6.32
N LEU A 35 12.49 12.95 5.61
CA LEU A 35 12.47 11.60 5.05
C LEU A 35 12.77 11.63 3.55
N ARG A 36 13.57 10.67 3.08
CA ARG A 36 13.88 10.50 1.66
C ARG A 36 13.59 9.07 1.24
N VAL A 37 12.64 8.91 0.33
CA VAL A 37 12.37 7.62 -0.33
C VAL A 37 13.44 7.37 -1.39
N VAL A 38 14.19 6.29 -1.23
CA VAL A 38 15.32 5.95 -2.11
C VAL A 38 14.99 4.84 -3.10
N ALA A 39 13.98 4.02 -2.80
CA ALA A 39 13.52 2.93 -3.63
C ALA A 39 12.07 2.59 -3.28
N ARG A 40 11.37 1.98 -4.22
CA ARG A 40 10.05 1.36 -4.03
C ARG A 40 10.08 -0.02 -4.66
N SER A 41 9.44 -0.98 -4.00
CA SER A 41 9.24 -2.32 -4.55
C SER A 41 8.23 -2.26 -5.72
N ARG A 42 8.01 -3.41 -6.36
CA ARG A 42 6.81 -3.61 -7.19
C ARG A 42 5.60 -3.82 -6.28
N TRP A 43 4.42 -3.56 -6.80
CA TRP A 43 3.18 -3.91 -6.11
C TRP A 43 2.84 -5.38 -6.39
N TYR A 44 2.41 -6.10 -5.35
CA TYR A 44 2.07 -7.51 -5.41
C TYR A 44 0.68 -7.75 -4.83
N GLU A 45 -0.11 -8.57 -5.50
CA GLU A 45 -1.36 -9.07 -4.94
C GLU A 45 -1.10 -10.31 -4.08
N SER A 46 -1.74 -10.41 -2.92
CA SER A 46 -1.66 -11.58 -2.04
C SER A 46 -2.98 -11.89 -1.36
N ALA A 47 -3.20 -13.18 -1.03
CA ALA A 47 -4.35 -13.60 -0.25
C ALA A 47 -4.35 -12.96 1.16
N PRO A 48 -5.53 -12.71 1.76
CA PRO A 48 -5.61 -12.20 3.13
C PRO A 48 -5.14 -13.26 4.14
N ILE A 49 -4.49 -12.79 5.21
CA ILE A 49 -4.01 -13.64 6.31
C ILE A 49 -4.57 -13.08 7.64
N PRO A 50 -5.32 -13.88 8.42
CA PRO A 50 -5.74 -15.25 8.12
C PRO A 50 -6.77 -15.32 6.97
N PRO A 51 -6.93 -16.50 6.31
CA PRO A 51 -7.97 -16.70 5.30
C PRO A 51 -9.35 -16.32 5.85
N SER A 52 -10.03 -15.39 5.20
CA SER A 52 -11.21 -14.73 5.80
C SER A 52 -12.28 -14.28 4.80
N GLY A 53 -12.21 -14.69 3.53
CA GLY A 53 -13.16 -14.26 2.49
C GLY A 53 -13.04 -12.78 2.09
N GLN A 54 -12.14 -12.03 2.73
CA GLN A 54 -11.81 -10.67 2.35
C GLN A 54 -11.15 -10.62 0.95
N PRO A 55 -11.20 -9.47 0.27
CA PRO A 55 -10.49 -9.30 -0.99
C PRO A 55 -8.97 -9.48 -0.82
N PRO A 56 -8.24 -9.82 -1.90
CA PRO A 56 -6.79 -9.81 -1.90
C PRO A 56 -6.21 -8.44 -1.51
N TYR A 57 -5.06 -8.47 -0.83
CA TYR A 57 -4.29 -7.27 -0.56
C TYR A 57 -3.38 -6.94 -1.73
N VAL A 58 -3.23 -5.65 -2.02
CA VAL A 58 -2.09 -5.10 -2.75
C VAL A 58 -1.04 -4.69 -1.73
N ASN A 59 0.20 -5.17 -1.88
CA ASN A 59 1.32 -4.93 -0.96
C ASN A 59 2.57 -4.44 -1.69
N GLY A 60 3.39 -3.64 -1.02
CA GLY A 60 4.69 -3.16 -1.52
C GLY A 60 5.54 -2.46 -0.47
#